data_AF-A0A9P8EPS9-F1
#
_entry.id   AF-A0A9P8EPS9-F1
#
_cell.length_a   1.000
_cell.length_b   1.000
_cell.length_c   1.000
_cell.angle_alpha   90.00
_cell.angle_beta   90.00
_cell.angle_gamma   90.00
#
_symmetry.space_group_name_H-M   'P 1'
#
loop_
_entity.id
_entity.type
_entity.pdbx_description
1 polymer ?
#
loop_
_entity_poly.entity_id
_entity_poly.type
_entity_poly.pdbx_seq_one_letter_code
_entity_poly.pdbx_strand_id
1 'polypeptide(L)'
;MPPAAARAQAELHDQKTKLANSYSELLNEFSSKDLRTVGNYTVGRLIGKGSFGKVYLASHKLINGSKVVLKSAKKDDANLAREIHHHRQFLHPHIARLYEVIVTESLVWLV
;
A
#
# COMPACT_ATOMS: atom_id res chain seq x y z
N MET A 1 -29.37 -13.86 -35.67
CA MET A 1 -28.04 -13.78 -35.01
C MET A 1 -27.28 -12.60 -35.61
N PRO A 2 -26.52 -11.81 -34.82
CA PRO A 2 -25.68 -10.76 -35.38
C PRO A 2 -24.52 -11.37 -36.21
N PRO A 3 -24.10 -10.72 -37.31
CA PRO A 3 -23.00 -11.21 -38.15
C PRO A 3 -21.66 -11.18 -37.40
N ALA A 4 -20.79 -12.17 -37.67
CA ALA A 4 -19.50 -12.36 -36.99
C ALA A 4 -18.59 -11.11 -37.00
N ALA A 5 -18.66 -10.32 -38.07
CA ALA A 5 -17.89 -9.07 -38.19
C ALA A 5 -18.31 -7.99 -37.18
N ALA A 6 -19.60 -7.91 -36.83
CA ALA A 6 -20.10 -6.94 -35.84
C ALA A 6 -19.64 -7.28 -34.41
N ARG A 7 -19.47 -8.58 -34.11
CA ARG A 7 -18.93 -9.04 -32.82
C ARG A 7 -17.45 -8.69 -32.66
N ALA A 8 -16.65 -8.93 -33.69
CA ALA A 8 -15.22 -8.60 -33.67
C ALA A 8 -14.97 -7.09 -33.50
N GLN A 9 -15.78 -6.24 -34.13
CA GLN A 9 -15.70 -4.79 -33.98
C GLN A 9 -16.09 -4.33 -32.55
N ALA A 10 -17.12 -4.94 -31.96
CA ALA A 10 -17.53 -4.65 -30.59
C ALA A 10 -16.45 -5.06 -29.57
N GLU A 11 -15.83 -6.23 -29.75
CA GLU A 11 -14.75 -6.71 -28.88
C GLU A 11 -13.50 -5.80 -28.94
N LEU A 12 -13.12 -5.33 -30.13
CA LEU A 12 -12.03 -4.37 -30.30
C LEU A 12 -12.34 -3.03 -29.64
N HIS A 13 -13.59 -2.57 -29.73
CA HIS A 13 -14.03 -1.34 -29.08
C HIS A 13 -13.98 -1.47 -27.55
N ASP A 14 -14.42 -2.61 -27.00
CA ASP A 14 -14.34 -2.90 -25.56
C ASP A 14 -12.90 -2.97 -25.06
N GLN A 15 -11.99 -3.61 -25.81
CA GLN A 15 -10.57 -3.64 -25.47
C GLN A 15 -9.96 -2.24 -25.46
N LYS A 16 -10.26 -1.43 -26.48
CA LYS A 16 -9.78 -0.04 -26.56
C LYS A 16 -10.31 0.81 -25.40
N THR A 17 -11.56 0.59 -25.00
CA THR A 17 -12.20 1.28 -23.87
C THR A 17 -11.56 0.86 -22.53
N LYS A 18 -11.36 -0.44 -22.30
CA LYS A 18 -10.65 -0.95 -21.11
C LYS A 18 -9.24 -0.38 -21.00
N LEU A 19 -8.51 -0.33 -22.12
CA LEU A 19 -7.18 0.25 -22.17
C LEU A 19 -7.19 1.73 -21.80
N ALA A 20 -8.08 2.53 -22.39
CA ALA A 20 -8.21 3.95 -22.09
C ALA A 20 -8.57 4.20 -20.61
N ASN A 21 -9.45 3.37 -20.03
CA ASN A 21 -9.81 3.45 -18.62
C ASN A 21 -8.61 3.12 -17.72
N SER A 22 -7.90 2.02 -17.98
CA SER A 22 -6.71 1.64 -17.20
C SER A 22 -5.61 2.71 -17.23
N TYR A 23 -5.44 3.38 -18.38
CA TYR A 23 -4.46 4.45 -18.52
C TYR A 23 -4.86 5.68 -17.70
N SER A 24 -6.15 6.04 -17.73
CA SER A 24 -6.69 7.16 -16.95
C SER A 24 -6.61 6.91 -15.45
N GLU A 25 -6.86 5.68 -15.00
CA GLU A 25 -6.71 5.27 -13.60
C GLU A 25 -5.27 5.39 -13.13
N LEU A 26 -4.30 4.92 -13.93
CA LEU A 26 -2.87 5.04 -13.62
C LEU A 26 -2.43 6.51 -13.52
N LEU A 27 -2.87 7.36 -14.44
CA LEU A 27 -2.58 8.79 -14.39
C LEU A 27 -3.12 9.44 -13.10
N ASN A 28 -4.34 9.07 -12.70
CA ASN A 28 -4.92 9.55 -11.46
C ASN A 28 -4.17 9.03 -10.22
N GLU A 29 -3.69 7.78 -10.25
CA GLU A 29 -2.88 7.22 -9.16
C GLU A 29 -1.56 7.98 -9.01
N PHE A 30 -0.84 8.24 -10.10
CA PHE A 30 0.41 9.01 -10.07
C PHE A 30 0.21 10.49 -9.72
N SER A 31 -0.94 11.06 -10.03
CA SER A 31 -1.27 12.44 -9.68
C SER A 31 -1.84 12.59 -8.26
N SER A 32 -2.16 11.49 -7.56
CA SER A 32 -2.74 11.53 -6.22
C SER A 32 -1.72 12.08 -5.20
N LYS A 33 -2.09 13.15 -4.51
CA LYS A 33 -1.30 13.68 -3.38
C LYS A 33 -1.38 12.78 -2.14
N ASP A 34 -2.43 11.98 -2.05
CA ASP A 34 -2.65 11.08 -0.92
C ASP A 34 -1.89 9.77 -1.14
N LEU A 35 -1.18 9.35 -0.09
CA LEU A 35 -0.48 8.07 -0.07
C LEU A 35 -1.49 6.93 0.09
N ARG A 36 -1.83 6.29 -1.03
CA ARG A 36 -2.80 5.18 -1.07
C ARG A 36 -2.15 3.82 -0.83
N THR A 37 -0.87 3.69 -1.15
CA THR A 37 -0.15 2.41 -1.14
C THR A 37 1.25 2.60 -0.59
N VAL A 38 1.73 1.61 0.16
CA VAL A 38 3.12 1.53 0.65
C VAL A 38 3.55 0.09 0.44
N GLY A 39 4.49 -0.15 -0.47
CA GLY A 39 4.86 -1.51 -0.89
C GLY A 39 3.63 -2.34 -1.30
N ASN A 40 3.46 -3.50 -0.66
CA ASN A 40 2.34 -4.42 -0.92
C ASN A 40 1.07 -4.14 -0.10
N TYR A 41 0.97 -2.96 0.52
CA TYR A 41 -0.12 -2.61 1.41
C TYR A 41 -0.96 -1.47 0.85
N THR A 42 -2.27 -1.61 0.98
CA THR A 42 -3.21 -0.52 0.75
C THR A 42 -3.40 0.21 2.07
N VAL A 43 -3.02 1.49 2.10
CA VAL A 43 -3.13 2.35 3.30
C VAL A 43 -4.60 2.71 3.49
N GLY A 44 -5.13 2.40 4.67
CA GLY A 44 -6.48 2.77 5.07
C GLY A 44 -6.48 3.99 6.00
N ARG A 45 -7.45 4.00 6.92
CA ARG A 45 -7.64 5.14 7.83
C ARG A 45 -6.50 5.28 8.84
N LEU A 46 -6.22 6.53 9.22
CA LEU A 46 -5.37 6.85 10.37
C LEU A 46 -6.05 6.34 11.66
N ILE A 47 -5.31 5.59 12.48
CA ILE A 47 -5.79 5.06 13.76
C ILE A 47 -5.03 5.63 14.96
N GLY A 48 -3.89 6.28 14.74
CA GLY A 48 -3.12 6.92 15.81
C GLY A 48 -2.15 7.97 15.29
N LYS A 49 -1.89 8.98 16.11
CA LYS A 49 -0.89 10.03 15.84
C LYS A 49 -0.20 10.39 17.15
N GLY A 50 1.13 10.46 17.13
CA GLY A 50 1.92 10.86 18.29
C GLY A 50 3.27 11.46 17.89
N SER A 51 4.16 11.60 18.87
CA SER A 51 5.55 12.05 18.67
C SER A 51 6.33 11.10 17.74
N PHE A 52 6.06 9.80 17.84
CA PHE A 52 6.70 8.74 17.05
C PHE A 52 6.08 8.53 15.66
N GLY A 53 5.29 9.50 15.19
CA GLY A 53 4.70 9.50 13.85
C GLY A 53 3.22 9.09 13.81
N LYS A 54 2.78 8.67 12.62
CA LYS A 54 1.38 8.35 12.31
C LYS A 54 1.21 6.85 12.09
N VAL A 55 0.09 6.33 12.56
CA VAL A 55 -0.25 4.90 12.53
C VAL A 55 -1.54 4.71 11.75
N TYR A 56 -1.51 3.86 10.73
CA TYR A 56 -2.62 3.61 9.83
C TYR A 56 -3.05 2.15 9.90
N LEU A 57 -4.35 1.90 9.81
CA LEU A 57 -4.85 0.57 9.50
C LEU A 57 -4.63 0.32 8.00
N ALA A 58 -4.09 -0.82 7.62
CA ALA A 58 -3.85 -1.17 6.24
C ALA A 58 -4.23 -2.63 5.96
N SER A 59 -4.28 -2.97 4.66
CA SER A 59 -4.56 -4.33 4.20
C SER A 59 -3.48 -4.81 3.25
N HIS A 60 -2.98 -6.03 3.47
CA HIS A 60 -2.01 -6.67 2.60
C HIS A 60 -2.68 -7.11 1.29
N LYS A 61 -2.17 -6.65 0.14
CA LYS A 61 -2.77 -6.89 -1.19
C LYS A 61 -2.75 -8.36 -1.60
N LEU A 62 -1.66 -9.07 -1.30
CA LEU A 62 -1.46 -10.46 -1.77
C LEU A 62 -2.04 -11.55 -0.83
N ILE A 63 -2.28 -11.24 0.44
CA ILE A 63 -2.67 -12.23 1.47
C ILE A 63 -4.12 -11.94 1.86
N ASN A 64 -5.06 -12.11 0.93
CA ASN A 64 -6.51 -12.00 1.17
C ASN A 64 -6.94 -10.78 2.01
N GLY A 65 -6.25 -9.63 1.86
CA GLY A 65 -6.59 -8.42 2.61
C GLY A 65 -6.30 -8.46 4.11
N SER A 66 -5.40 -9.34 4.59
CA SER A 66 -4.98 -9.40 6.00
C SER A 66 -4.74 -8.00 6.54
N LYS A 67 -5.41 -7.67 7.65
CA LYS A 67 -5.31 -6.36 8.29
C LYS A 67 -3.99 -6.27 9.03
N VAL A 68 -3.27 -5.20 8.77
CA VAL A 68 -2.01 -4.87 9.44
C VAL A 68 -2.02 -3.42 9.89
N VAL A 69 -1.00 -3.04 10.64
CA VAL A 69 -0.78 -1.66 11.06
C VAL A 69 0.45 -1.13 10.33
N LEU A 70 0.37 0.07 9.78
CA LEU A 70 1.51 0.76 9.20
C LEU A 70 1.89 1.94 10.10
N LYS A 71 3.04 1.87 10.77
CA LYS A 71 3.61 2.98 11.55
C LYS A 71 4.64 3.71 10.70
N SER A 72 4.39 4.97 10.40
CA SER A 72 5.33 5.87 9.73
C SER A 72 6.29 6.51 10.75
N ALA A 73 7.57 6.49 10.44
CA ALA A 73 8.63 7.17 11.18
C ALA A 73 9.51 7.96 10.21
N LYS A 74 10.16 9.02 10.69
CA LYS A 74 11.10 9.75 9.85
C LYS A 74 12.44 9.02 9.79
N LYS A 75 13.04 8.99 8.60
CA LYS A 75 14.32 8.30 8.38
C LYS A 75 15.50 8.93 9.13
N ASP A 76 15.40 10.21 9.47
CA ASP A 76 16.41 11.00 10.18
C ASP A 76 16.40 10.82 11.71
N ASP A 77 15.42 10.09 12.26
CA ASP A 77 15.38 9.82 13.70
C ASP A 77 16.49 8.84 14.11
N ALA A 78 17.47 9.36 14.86
CA ALA A 78 18.61 8.59 15.37
C ALA A 78 18.19 7.40 16.25
N ASN A 79 16.99 7.41 16.85
CA ASN A 79 16.49 6.34 17.69
C ASN A 79 15.86 5.20 16.90
N LEU A 80 15.47 5.44 15.64
CA LEU A 80 14.66 4.51 14.86
C LEU A 80 15.39 3.19 14.59
N ALA A 81 16.68 3.25 14.28
CA ALA A 81 17.49 2.06 14.02
C ALA A 81 17.53 1.14 15.25
N ARG A 82 17.66 1.71 16.45
CA ARG A 82 17.66 0.96 17.71
C ARG A 82 16.30 0.35 18.00
N GLU A 83 15.22 1.11 17.81
CA GLU A 83 13.85 0.60 17.98
C GLU A 83 13.59 -0.61 17.09
N ILE A 84 13.90 -0.51 15.79
CA ILE A 84 13.76 -1.60 14.83
C ILE A 84 14.62 -2.80 15.23
N HIS A 85 15.89 -2.57 15.61
CA HIS A 85 16.83 -3.64 15.96
C HIS A 85 16.33 -4.50 17.12
N HIS A 86 15.82 -3.89 18.18
CA HIS A 86 15.27 -4.64 19.32
C HIS A 86 13.90 -5.23 19.01
N HIS A 87 13.03 -4.50 18.30
CA HIS A 87 11.67 -4.98 17.99
C HIS A 87 11.67 -6.25 17.13
N ARG A 88 12.61 -6.37 16.18
CA ARG A 88 12.78 -7.58 15.35
C ARG A 88 13.04 -8.86 16.14
N GLN A 89 13.55 -8.74 17.37
CA GLN A 89 13.91 -9.89 18.21
C GLN A 89 12.71 -10.42 19.00
N PHE A 90 11.60 -9.67 19.08
CA PHE A 90 10.42 -10.10 19.82
C PHE A 90 9.57 -11.08 18.99
N LEU A 91 9.58 -12.34 19.42
CA LEU A 91 8.69 -13.40 18.94
C LEU A 91 7.90 -13.94 20.14
N HIS A 92 6.83 -13.24 20.49
CA HIS A 92 6.04 -13.56 21.69
C HIS A 92 4.55 -13.28 21.47
N PRO A 93 3.62 -14.14 21.94
CA PRO A 93 2.17 -13.98 21.71
C PRO A 93 1.57 -12.68 22.26
N HIS A 94 2.21 -12.05 23.25
CA HIS A 94 1.75 -10.81 23.88
C HIS A 94 2.51 -9.55 23.45
N ILE A 95 3.42 -9.65 22.48
CA ILE A 95 4.15 -8.51 21.94
C ILE A 95 3.81 -8.42 20.45
N ALA A 96 3.42 -7.23 19.99
CA ALA A 96 3.17 -7.00 18.58
C ALA A 96 4.43 -7.35 17.77
N ARG A 97 4.29 -8.21 16.77
CA ARG A 97 5.40 -8.63 15.91
C ARG A 97 5.64 -7.60 14.82
N LEU A 98 6.90 -7.28 14.57
CA LEU A 98 7.33 -6.54 13.40
C LEU A 98 7.53 -7.53 12.24
N TYR A 99 6.72 -7.43 11.20
CA TYR A 99 6.77 -8.32 10.03
C TYR A 99 7.80 -7.85 9.02
N GLU A 100 7.84 -6.55 8.75
CA GLU A 100 8.71 -5.96 7.74
C GLU A 100 8.98 -4.47 8.02
N VAL A 101 9.98 -3.95 7.31
CA VAL A 101 10.33 -2.53 7.34
C VAL A 101 10.48 -2.06 5.90
N ILE A 102 9.68 -1.08 5.49
CA ILE A 102 9.73 -0.46 4.16
C ILE A 102 10.37 0.91 4.28
N VAL A 103 11.48 1.11 3.58
CA VAL A 103 12.15 2.42 3.52
C VAL A 103 11.74 3.12 2.23
N THR A 104 11.25 4.35 2.37
CA THR A 104 10.95 5.27 1.26
C THR A 104 11.97 6.42 1.26
N GLU A 105 11.81 7.38 0.36
CA GLU A 105 12.73 8.52 0.23
C GLU A 105 12.84 9.34 1.53
N SER A 106 11.70 9.60 2.19
CA SER A 106 11.62 10.46 3.37
C SER A 106 11.20 9.73 4.65
N LEU A 107 10.48 8.61 4.53
CA LEU A 107 9.87 7.90 5.65
C LEU A 107 10.31 6.44 5.71
N VAL A 108 10.25 5.88 6.90
CA VAL A 108 10.36 4.44 7.15
C VAL A 108 9.01 3.97 7.68
N TRP A 109 8.53 2.85 7.16
CA TRP A 109 7.27 2.24 7.53
C TRP A 109 7.53 0.90 8.21
N LEU A 110 6.97 0.74 9.40
CA LEU A 110 7.02 -0.51 10.18
C LEU A 110 5.65 -1.18 10.08
N VAL A 111 5.66 -2.48 9.78
CA VAL A 111 4.44 -3.30 9.59
C VAL A 111 4.31 -4.36 10.65
#